data_AF-A0A0Q7MSI2-F1
#
_entry.id   AF-A0A0Q7MSI2-F1
#
_cell.length_a   1.000
_cell.length_b   1.000
_cell.length_c   1.000
_cell.angle_alpha   90.00
_cell.angle_beta   90.00
_cell.angle_gamma   90.00
#
_symmetry.space_group_name_H-M   'P 1'
#
loop_
_entity.id
_entity.type
_entity.pdbx_description
1 polymer ?
#
loop_
_entity_poly.entity_id
_entity_poly.type
_entity_poly.pdbx_seq_one_letter_code
_entity_poly.pdbx_strand_id
1 'polypeptide(L)'
;MSRRFCAGLIDLALLLVLGGGVLVLGLARGGGALVLVGSVSVLVVSVAQWVAHGRSGWTVGRRAVGIRTLDVESRTPIGLLRVLVRSAVIAAGALALGVGLLVVLASPAFDRTGRRRGWQDLAARDEVLRVRAQQVPVVVPPRVRRTEPAPQPAGRRPVSVPGWAVAEPGMSAEGTALLDLLFDESRPAALVLAPLAPQRSGPDLDTRATPVVRQVGLSYGLAPELELTRPAGPRHDLAAAPVTPVVVDPRAAEIELGDGQHITIARTALVGRNPASDADVQLVRVVDPARSVSKTHLQIGVEPGGVWIADRGSTNGTVVTLPDGAQVVCRVDQQVRLRVGSTVTFGDCSLRLIRAPGNDPMA
;
A
#
# COMPACT_ATOMS: atom_id res chain seq x y z
N MET A 1 27.68 4.16 -4.42
CA MET A 1 27.95 3.59 -5.76
C MET A 1 26.74 2.78 -6.21
N SER A 2 26.19 3.01 -7.41
CA SER A 2 24.98 2.30 -7.84
C SER A 2 25.30 0.82 -8.11
N ARG A 3 24.47 -0.11 -7.60
CA ARG A 3 24.65 -1.57 -7.81
C ARG A 3 24.76 -1.96 -9.29
N ARG A 4 24.10 -1.20 -10.17
CA ARG A 4 24.19 -1.34 -11.63
C ARG A 4 25.61 -1.11 -12.14
N PHE A 5 26.31 -0.10 -11.62
CA PHE A 5 27.70 0.19 -11.98
C PHE A 5 28.63 -0.94 -11.52
N CYS A 6 28.49 -1.41 -10.27
CA CYS A 6 29.27 -2.55 -9.77
C CYS A 6 29.06 -3.81 -10.62
N ALA A 7 27.82 -4.12 -11.00
CA ALA A 7 27.52 -5.25 -11.86
C ALA A 7 28.20 -5.11 -13.24
N GLY A 8 28.13 -3.92 -13.86
CA GLY A 8 28.80 -3.64 -15.12
C GLY A 8 30.32 -3.75 -15.04
N LEU A 9 30.94 -3.32 -13.94
CA LEU A 9 32.37 -3.49 -13.71
C LEU A 9 32.78 -4.96 -13.60
N ILE A 10 31.97 -5.79 -12.93
CA ILE A 10 32.24 -7.23 -12.83
C ILE A 10 32.13 -7.90 -14.20
N ASP A 11 31.11 -7.54 -14.99
CA ASP A 11 30.94 -8.07 -16.34
C ASP A 11 32.09 -7.62 -17.27
N LEU A 12 32.57 -6.37 -17.14
CA LEU A 12 33.74 -5.86 -17.86
C LEU A 12 35.02 -6.59 -17.44
N ALA A 13 35.24 -6.79 -16.15
CA ALA A 13 36.41 -7.51 -15.63
C ALA A 13 36.42 -8.95 -16.15
N LEU A 14 35.27 -9.64 -16.15
CA LEU A 14 35.13 -10.96 -16.73
C LEU A 14 35.53 -10.98 -18.21
N LEU A 15 35.06 -10.01 -19.00
CA LEU A 15 35.39 -9.91 -20.43
C LEU A 15 36.89 -9.66 -20.65
N LEU A 16 37.50 -8.78 -19.85
CA LEU A 16 38.94 -8.49 -19.92
C LEU A 16 39.78 -9.72 -19.56
N VAL A 17 39.42 -10.45 -18.50
CA VAL A 17 40.15 -11.65 -18.05
C VAL A 17 40.04 -12.79 -19.07
N LEU A 18 38.84 -13.03 -19.62
CA LEU A 18 38.60 -14.19 -20.48
C LEU A 18 39.01 -13.99 -21.94
N GLY A 19 39.28 -12.77 -22.38
CA GLY A 19 39.69 -12.55 -23.78
C GLY A 19 40.27 -11.18 -24.07
N GLY A 20 39.80 -10.12 -23.40
CA GLY A 20 40.24 -8.75 -23.67
C GLY A 20 41.74 -8.55 -23.47
N GLY A 21 42.33 -9.13 -22.42
CA GLY A 21 43.77 -9.05 -22.17
C GLY A 21 44.60 -9.72 -23.26
N VAL A 22 44.17 -10.89 -23.75
CA VAL A 22 44.83 -11.60 -24.86
C VAL A 22 44.74 -10.79 -26.16
N LEU A 23 43.59 -10.18 -26.42
CA LEU A 23 43.37 -9.32 -27.58
C LEU A 23 44.29 -8.09 -27.56
N VAL A 24 44.33 -7.38 -26.44
CA VAL A 24 45.20 -6.20 -26.26
C VAL A 24 46.68 -6.58 -26.41
N LEU A 25 47.09 -7.71 -25.82
CA LEU A 25 48.44 -8.22 -25.96
C LEU A 25 48.78 -8.58 -27.42
N GLY A 26 47.85 -9.23 -28.12
CA GLY A 26 47.99 -9.57 -29.52
C GLY A 26 48.17 -8.35 -30.41
N LEU A 27 47.37 -7.30 -30.19
CA LEU A 27 47.48 -6.03 -30.90
C LEU A 27 48.81 -5.32 -30.61
N ALA A 28 49.20 -5.25 -29.33
CA ALA A 28 50.45 -4.61 -28.92
C ALA A 28 51.71 -5.30 -29.46
N ARG A 29 51.63 -6.61 -29.75
CA ARG A 29 52.75 -7.41 -30.27
C ARG A 29 52.66 -7.72 -31.76
N GLY A 30 51.62 -7.26 -32.46
CA GLY A 30 51.38 -7.58 -33.87
C GLY A 30 51.13 -9.07 -34.14
N GLY A 31 50.72 -9.84 -33.14
CA GLY A 31 50.56 -11.30 -33.23
C GLY A 31 49.16 -11.69 -33.71
N GLY A 32 48.99 -11.97 -35.00
CA GLY A 32 47.69 -12.30 -35.60
C GLY A 32 46.94 -13.45 -34.91
N ALA A 33 47.65 -14.49 -34.46
CA ALA A 33 47.04 -15.61 -33.73
C ALA A 33 46.47 -15.18 -32.36
N LEU A 34 47.18 -14.34 -31.60
CA LEU A 34 46.71 -13.79 -30.32
C LEU A 34 45.50 -12.87 -30.53
N VAL A 35 45.52 -12.05 -31.59
CA VAL A 35 44.38 -11.19 -31.96
C VAL A 35 43.15 -12.05 -32.29
N LEU A 36 43.32 -13.12 -33.07
CA LEU A 36 42.23 -14.02 -33.43
C LEU A 36 41.65 -14.71 -32.19
N VAL A 37 42.50 -15.32 -31.35
CA VAL A 37 42.08 -16.01 -30.13
C VAL A 37 41.40 -15.05 -29.15
N GLY A 38 41.97 -13.87 -28.94
CA GLY A 38 41.38 -12.83 -28.09
C GLY A 38 40.02 -12.36 -28.62
N SER A 39 39.91 -12.10 -29.93
CA SER A 39 38.66 -11.67 -30.57
C SER A 39 37.56 -12.73 -30.46
N VAL A 40 37.89 -14.00 -30.75
CA VAL A 40 36.94 -15.11 -30.62
C VAL A 40 36.49 -15.26 -29.17
N SER A 41 37.40 -15.17 -28.21
CA SER A 41 37.07 -15.29 -26.77
C SER A 41 36.15 -14.15 -26.31
N VAL A 42 36.45 -12.90 -26.69
CA VAL A 42 35.60 -11.73 -26.43
C VAL A 42 34.21 -11.91 -27.04
N LEU A 43 34.12 -12.39 -28.28
CA LEU A 43 32.84 -12.66 -28.95
C LEU A 43 32.02 -13.72 -28.21
N VAL A 44 32.64 -14.86 -27.88
CA VAL A 44 31.98 -15.96 -27.17
C VAL A 44 31.45 -15.50 -25.82
N VAL A 45 32.26 -14.79 -25.02
CA VAL A 45 31.84 -14.29 -23.71
C VAL A 45 30.71 -13.28 -23.84
N SER A 46 30.79 -12.36 -24.81
CA SER A 46 29.76 -11.35 -25.06
C SER A 46 28.43 -11.98 -25.49
N VAL A 47 28.47 -12.96 -26.39
CA VAL A 47 27.27 -13.70 -26.85
C VAL A 47 26.68 -14.52 -25.70
N ALA A 48 27.50 -15.23 -24.93
CA ALA A 48 27.03 -16.01 -23.79
C ALA A 48 26.34 -15.12 -22.75
N GLN A 49 26.94 -13.97 -22.42
CA GLN A 49 26.36 -12.97 -21.53
C GLN A 49 25.04 -12.38 -22.07
N TRP A 50 24.99 -12.06 -23.38
CA TRP A 50 23.78 -11.57 -24.04
C TRP A 50 22.64 -12.59 -23.97
N VAL A 51 22.94 -13.86 -24.27
CA VAL A 51 21.96 -14.96 -24.22
C VAL A 51 21.47 -15.21 -22.79
N ALA A 52 22.39 -15.25 -21.82
CA ALA A 52 22.04 -15.41 -20.41
C ALA A 52 21.13 -14.27 -19.94
N HIS A 53 21.43 -13.03 -20.33
CA HIS A 53 20.63 -11.86 -19.97
C HIS A 53 19.23 -11.93 -20.59
N GLY A 54 19.11 -12.24 -21.89
CA GLY A 54 17.82 -12.28 -22.55
C GLY A 54 16.93 -13.42 -22.06
N ARG A 55 17.52 -14.59 -21.79
CA ARG A 55 16.77 -15.78 -21.34
C ARG A 55 16.42 -15.78 -19.87
N SER A 56 17.26 -15.20 -19.01
CA SER A 56 17.12 -15.34 -17.56
C SER A 56 17.06 -14.01 -16.81
N GLY A 57 17.42 -12.88 -17.44
CA GLY A 57 17.54 -11.58 -16.80
C GLY A 57 18.84 -11.40 -16.01
N TRP A 58 19.78 -12.35 -16.11
CA TRP A 58 21.03 -12.37 -15.36
C TRP A 58 22.25 -12.21 -16.27
N THR A 59 23.20 -11.43 -15.78
CA THR A 59 24.62 -11.52 -16.15
C THR A 59 25.41 -11.98 -14.93
N VAL A 60 26.68 -12.33 -15.10
CA VAL A 60 27.54 -12.74 -13.98
C VAL A 60 27.63 -11.64 -12.92
N GLY A 61 27.88 -10.40 -13.34
CA GLY A 61 27.94 -9.24 -12.46
C GLY A 61 26.61 -8.89 -11.81
N ARG A 62 25.51 -8.98 -12.55
CA ARG A 62 24.16 -8.77 -11.99
C ARG A 62 23.81 -9.81 -10.94
N ARG A 63 24.19 -11.07 -11.17
CA ARG A 63 24.02 -12.16 -10.20
C ARG A 63 24.87 -11.94 -8.95
N ALA A 64 26.13 -11.52 -9.10
CA ALA A 64 27.02 -11.21 -7.99
C ALA A 64 26.49 -10.07 -7.10
N VAL A 65 25.84 -9.06 -7.68
CA VAL A 65 25.33 -7.89 -6.92
C VAL A 65 23.87 -8.08 -6.45
N GLY A 66 23.21 -9.16 -6.86
CA GLY A 66 21.82 -9.48 -6.48
C GLY A 66 20.78 -8.58 -7.17
N ILE A 67 20.99 -8.27 -8.44
CA ILE A 67 20.05 -7.50 -9.26
C ILE A 67 19.65 -8.30 -10.51
N ARG A 68 18.40 -8.19 -10.96
CA ARG A 68 17.88 -8.92 -12.12
C ARG A 68 17.09 -7.98 -13.03
N THR A 69 17.29 -8.10 -14.33
CA THR A 69 16.48 -7.38 -15.32
C THR A 69 15.25 -8.19 -15.66
N LEU A 70 14.07 -7.58 -15.58
CA LEU A 70 12.82 -8.21 -15.96
C LEU A 70 11.94 -7.22 -16.72
N ASP A 71 10.97 -7.75 -17.44
CA ASP A 71 9.95 -6.94 -18.09
C ASP A 71 9.11 -6.17 -17.06
N VAL A 72 8.76 -4.93 -17.38
CA VAL A 72 8.02 -4.02 -16.47
C VAL A 72 6.63 -4.55 -16.13
N GLU A 73 5.95 -5.18 -17.09
CA GLU A 73 4.56 -5.61 -16.94
C GLU A 73 4.47 -7.05 -16.44
N SER A 74 5.13 -7.97 -17.16
CA SER A 74 5.02 -9.42 -16.97
C SER A 74 6.00 -9.97 -15.94
N ARG A 75 7.06 -9.23 -15.59
CA ARG A 75 8.16 -9.69 -14.73
C ARG A 75 8.85 -10.97 -15.20
N THR A 76 8.78 -11.26 -16.50
CA THR A 76 9.52 -12.36 -17.12
C THR A 76 10.84 -11.85 -17.71
N PRO A 77 11.79 -12.73 -18.07
CA PRO A 77 12.96 -12.35 -18.84
C PRO A 77 12.55 -11.63 -20.14
N ILE A 78 13.26 -10.54 -20.45
CA ILE A 78 12.88 -9.60 -21.51
C ILE A 78 13.10 -10.11 -22.94
N GLY A 79 13.81 -11.22 -23.11
CA GLY A 79 14.14 -11.78 -24.42
C GLY A 79 15.39 -11.16 -25.06
N LEU A 80 15.95 -11.85 -26.06
CA LEU A 80 17.24 -11.52 -26.68
C LEU A 80 17.21 -10.18 -27.42
N LEU A 81 16.16 -9.95 -28.22
CA LEU A 81 16.02 -8.75 -29.05
C LEU A 81 15.97 -7.48 -28.20
N ARG A 82 15.24 -7.50 -27.08
CA ARG A 82 15.11 -6.34 -26.19
C ARG A 82 16.41 -6.03 -25.45
N VAL A 83 17.20 -7.05 -25.10
CA VAL A 83 18.56 -6.83 -24.59
C VAL A 83 19.45 -6.21 -25.67
N LEU A 84 19.29 -6.60 -26.93
CA LEU A 84 20.06 -6.02 -28.03
C LEU A 84 19.70 -4.54 -28.23
N VAL A 85 18.40 -4.19 -28.21
CA VAL A 85 17.93 -2.79 -28.23
C VAL A 85 18.54 -2.00 -27.08
N ARG A 86 18.52 -2.57 -25.86
CA ARG A 86 19.15 -1.96 -24.68
C ARG A 86 20.64 -1.67 -24.91
N SER A 87 21.37 -2.65 -25.43
CA SER A 87 22.80 -2.53 -25.74
C SER A 87 23.05 -1.52 -26.86
N ALA A 88 22.17 -1.43 -27.86
CA ALA A 88 22.27 -0.48 -28.95
C ALA A 88 22.14 0.97 -28.46
N VAL A 89 21.24 1.24 -27.51
CA VAL A 89 21.13 2.58 -26.88
C VAL A 89 22.42 2.96 -26.14
N ILE A 90 23.02 2.01 -25.43
CA ILE A 90 24.31 2.23 -24.74
C ILE A 90 25.43 2.47 -25.77
N ALA A 91 25.48 1.66 -26.83
CA ALA A 91 26.47 1.79 -27.90
C ALA A 91 26.33 3.14 -28.63
N ALA A 92 25.11 3.56 -28.97
CA ALA A 92 24.83 4.87 -29.56
C ALA A 92 25.31 6.01 -28.65
N GLY A 93 25.11 5.90 -27.34
CA GLY A 93 25.66 6.84 -26.37
C GLY A 93 27.19 6.90 -26.41
N ALA A 94 27.87 5.74 -26.52
CA ALA A 94 29.33 5.70 -26.64
C ALA A 94 29.84 6.35 -27.94
N LEU A 95 29.14 6.14 -29.06
CA LEU A 95 29.47 6.76 -30.35
C LEU A 95 29.33 8.29 -30.33
N ALA A 96 28.52 8.85 -29.43
CA ALA A 96 28.42 10.29 -29.21
C ALA A 96 29.57 10.83 -28.33
N LEU A 97 30.81 10.63 -28.80
CA LEU A 97 32.06 11.12 -28.20
C LEU A 97 32.27 10.71 -26.72
N GLY A 98 31.68 9.59 -26.29
CA GLY A 98 31.72 9.13 -24.89
C GLY A 98 30.89 9.95 -23.90
N VAL A 99 30.60 11.23 -24.19
CA VAL A 99 29.71 12.08 -23.37
C VAL A 99 28.29 11.50 -23.37
N GLY A 100 27.81 11.02 -24.53
CA GLY A 100 26.51 10.35 -24.62
C GLY A 100 26.42 9.11 -23.74
N LEU A 101 27.52 8.37 -23.56
CA LEU A 101 27.56 7.20 -22.68
C LEU A 101 27.37 7.60 -21.22
N LEU A 102 28.04 8.67 -20.78
CA LEU A 102 27.86 9.20 -19.43
C LEU A 102 26.42 9.67 -19.20
N VAL A 103 25.82 10.34 -20.19
CA VAL A 103 24.42 10.77 -20.13
C VAL A 103 23.47 9.57 -20.06
N VAL A 104 23.68 8.54 -20.88
CA VAL A 104 22.88 7.31 -20.86
C VAL A 104 23.03 6.58 -19.53
N LEU A 105 24.24 6.48 -18.97
CA LEU A 105 24.46 5.86 -17.66
C LEU A 105 23.93 6.69 -16.49
N ALA A 106 23.91 8.02 -16.61
CA ALA A 106 23.32 8.94 -15.65
C ALA A 106 21.80 9.05 -15.78
N SER A 107 21.22 8.61 -16.90
CA SER A 107 19.79 8.74 -17.20
C SER A 107 18.82 8.20 -16.12
N PRO A 108 19.14 7.14 -15.35
CA PRO A 108 18.32 6.72 -14.22
C PRO A 108 18.10 7.79 -13.14
N ALA A 109 19.00 8.77 -13.02
CA ALA A 109 18.87 9.87 -12.07
C ALA A 109 17.86 10.94 -12.53
N PHE A 110 17.55 11.00 -13.84
CA PHE A 110 16.56 11.90 -14.40
C PHE A 110 15.14 11.31 -14.36
N ASP A 111 14.99 10.03 -14.00
CA ASP A 111 13.70 9.37 -13.91
C ASP A 111 12.91 9.83 -12.68
N ARG A 112 11.89 10.65 -12.90
CA ARG A 112 11.00 11.19 -11.86
C ARG A 112 9.98 10.18 -11.34
N THR A 113 9.87 9.00 -11.96
CA THR A 113 8.91 7.97 -11.55
C THR A 113 9.35 7.15 -10.33
N GLY A 114 10.52 7.44 -9.74
CA GLY A 114 11.06 6.70 -8.59
C GLY A 114 11.58 5.29 -8.92
N ARG A 115 11.31 4.78 -10.12
CA ARG A 115 11.72 3.43 -10.60
C ARG A 115 13.18 3.37 -11.08
N ARG A 116 13.85 4.53 -11.17
CA ARG A 116 15.27 4.66 -11.56
C ARG A 116 15.57 3.95 -12.89
N ARG A 117 14.73 4.10 -13.90
CA ARG A 117 14.93 3.53 -15.25
C ARG A 117 15.79 4.47 -16.08
N GLY A 118 16.85 3.94 -16.69
CA GLY A 118 17.60 4.71 -17.67
C GLY A 118 16.94 4.68 -19.05
N TRP A 119 17.42 5.48 -19.99
CA TRP A 119 16.92 5.49 -21.37
C TRP A 119 17.04 4.12 -22.04
N GLN A 120 18.13 3.39 -21.77
CA GLN A 120 18.28 2.02 -22.24
C GLN A 120 17.20 1.08 -21.66
N ASP A 121 16.79 1.32 -20.41
CA ASP A 121 15.79 0.50 -19.73
C ASP A 121 14.38 0.85 -20.26
N LEU A 122 14.14 2.14 -20.56
CA LEU A 122 12.90 2.62 -21.17
C LEU A 122 12.72 2.09 -22.60
N ALA A 123 13.77 2.13 -23.42
CA ALA A 123 13.76 1.61 -24.79
C ALA A 123 13.52 0.10 -24.81
N ALA A 124 14.11 -0.61 -23.85
CA ALA A 124 13.91 -2.04 -23.69
C ALA A 124 12.62 -2.38 -22.94
N ARG A 125 11.84 -1.42 -22.43
CA ARG A 125 10.66 -1.60 -21.53
C ARG A 125 10.95 -2.52 -20.33
N ASP A 126 12.16 -2.43 -19.78
CA ASP A 126 12.62 -3.29 -18.70
C ASP A 126 12.78 -2.55 -17.37
N GLU A 127 12.88 -3.31 -16.29
CA GLU A 127 13.14 -2.81 -14.95
C GLU A 127 14.19 -3.67 -14.25
N VAL A 128 15.13 -3.02 -13.58
CA VAL A 128 16.17 -3.71 -12.80
C VAL A 128 15.72 -3.81 -11.36
N LEU A 129 15.28 -4.99 -10.98
CA LEU A 129 14.80 -5.30 -9.64
C LEU A 129 15.92 -5.86 -8.79
N ARG A 130 15.87 -5.56 -7.49
CA ARG A 130 16.76 -6.17 -6.51
C ARG A 130 16.17 -7.53 -6.10
N VAL A 131 16.95 -8.58 -6.26
CA VAL A 131 16.57 -9.90 -5.78
C VAL A 131 17.01 -9.98 -4.33
N ARG A 132 16.07 -9.78 -3.40
CA ARG A 132 16.28 -10.16 -2.01
C ARG A 132 16.13 -11.68 -1.99
N ALA A 133 17.18 -12.40 -1.59
CA ALA A 133 17.03 -13.81 -1.29
C ALA A 133 15.97 -13.89 -0.18
N GLN A 134 14.76 -14.32 -0.53
CA GLN A 134 13.80 -14.73 0.47
C GLN A 134 14.46 -15.92 1.14
N GLN A 135 14.88 -15.74 2.39
CA GLN A 135 15.04 -16.89 3.27
C GLN A 135 13.63 -17.46 3.35
N VAL A 136 13.38 -18.53 2.60
CA VAL A 136 12.19 -19.35 2.85
C VAL A 136 12.37 -19.79 4.30
N PRO A 137 11.52 -19.34 5.25
CA PRO A 137 11.62 -19.85 6.60
C PRO A 137 11.53 -21.35 6.45
N VAL A 138 12.57 -22.06 6.90
CA VAL A 138 12.51 -23.51 6.99
C VAL A 138 11.33 -23.77 7.91
N VAL A 139 10.19 -24.11 7.33
CA VAL A 139 9.07 -24.68 8.05
C VAL A 139 9.62 -26.02 8.50
N VAL A 140 10.25 -26.03 9.67
CA VAL A 140 10.51 -27.27 10.40
C VAL A 140 9.12 -27.85 10.60
N PRO A 141 8.74 -28.94 9.92
CA PRO A 141 7.45 -29.54 10.18
C PRO A 141 7.40 -29.81 11.69
N PRO A 142 6.30 -29.46 12.39
CA PRO A 142 6.19 -29.72 13.80
C PRO A 142 6.54 -31.19 14.00
N ARG A 143 7.54 -31.45 14.86
CA ARG A 143 8.00 -32.80 15.18
C ARG A 143 6.76 -33.58 15.53
N VAL A 144 6.34 -34.51 14.66
CA VAL A 144 5.18 -35.37 14.93
C VAL A 144 5.58 -36.11 16.19
N ARG A 145 5.00 -35.70 17.32
CA ARG A 145 5.15 -36.41 18.58
C ARG A 145 4.56 -37.78 18.26
N ARG A 146 5.42 -38.79 18.12
CA ARG A 146 5.02 -40.17 17.84
C ARG A 146 3.95 -40.50 18.87
N THR A 147 2.69 -40.57 18.42
CA THR A 147 1.58 -40.88 19.29
C THR A 147 1.86 -42.29 19.79
N GLU A 148 2.09 -42.39 21.10
CA GLU A 148 2.15 -43.67 21.78
C GLU A 148 0.84 -44.41 21.50
N PRO A 149 0.85 -45.72 21.20
CA PRO A 149 -0.36 -46.44 20.82
C PRO A 149 -1.39 -46.32 21.93
N ALA A 150 -2.57 -45.78 21.61
CA ALA A 150 -3.66 -45.70 22.55
C ALA A 150 -4.07 -47.11 23.02
N PRO A 151 -4.38 -47.31 24.32
CA PRO A 151 -4.85 -48.61 24.80
C PRO A 151 -6.14 -49.00 24.09
N GLN A 152 -6.16 -50.20 23.51
CA GLN A 152 -7.35 -50.75 22.84
C GLN A 152 -8.51 -50.86 23.85
N PRO A 153 -9.73 -50.39 23.50
CA PRO A 153 -10.87 -50.50 24.38
C PRO A 153 -11.25 -51.97 24.58
N ALA A 154 -11.27 -52.42 25.83
CA ALA A 154 -11.77 -53.73 26.21
C ALA A 154 -13.24 -53.89 25.76
N GLY A 155 -13.57 -55.07 25.24
CA GLY A 155 -14.84 -55.36 24.57
C GLY A 155 -16.08 -54.95 25.38
N ARG A 156 -17.03 -54.29 24.69
CA ARG A 156 -18.34 -53.96 25.25
C ARG A 156 -19.12 -55.24 25.57
N ARG A 157 -19.40 -55.48 26.86
CA ARG A 157 -20.42 -56.45 27.26
C ARG A 157 -21.81 -55.86 26.99
N PRO A 158 -22.76 -56.65 26.43
CA PRO A 158 -24.12 -56.18 26.23
C PRO A 158 -24.82 -55.97 27.58
N VAL A 159 -25.39 -54.79 27.78
CA VAL A 159 -26.23 -54.47 28.93
C VAL A 159 -27.66 -54.92 28.61
N SER A 160 -28.24 -55.77 29.45
CA SER A 160 -29.66 -56.12 29.36
C SER A 160 -30.51 -54.98 29.91
N VAL A 161 -31.31 -54.35 29.05
CA VAL A 161 -32.32 -53.36 29.46
C VAL A 161 -33.65 -54.05 29.80
N PRO A 162 -34.35 -53.64 30.87
CA PRO A 162 -35.66 -54.20 31.21
C PRO A 162 -36.73 -53.83 30.17
N GLY A 163 -37.68 -54.75 29.94
CA GLY A 163 -38.65 -54.71 28.82
C GLY A 163 -39.65 -53.53 28.78
N TRP A 164 -39.63 -52.60 29.73
CA TRP A 164 -40.45 -51.38 29.68
C TRP A 164 -39.79 -50.27 28.84
N ALA A 165 -38.52 -50.42 28.47
CA ALA A 165 -37.79 -49.47 27.62
C ALA A 165 -37.97 -49.71 26.10
N VAL A 166 -38.83 -50.65 25.70
CA VAL A 166 -39.20 -50.85 24.30
C VAL A 166 -40.42 -50.00 24.00
N ALA A 167 -40.22 -48.84 23.37
CA ALA A 167 -41.32 -48.08 22.78
C ALA A 167 -41.79 -48.80 21.51
N GLU A 168 -43.10 -49.07 21.41
CA GLU A 168 -43.71 -49.63 20.19
C GLU A 168 -43.58 -48.66 19.01
N PRO A 169 -43.45 -49.18 17.77
CA PRO A 169 -43.21 -48.36 16.60
C PRO A 169 -44.51 -47.70 16.15
N GLY A 170 -44.72 -46.44 16.54
CA GLY A 170 -45.84 -45.64 16.06
C GLY A 170 -45.70 -44.17 16.42
N MET A 171 -45.54 -43.33 15.39
CA MET A 171 -45.78 -41.88 15.36
C MET A 171 -44.72 -40.95 15.99
N SER A 172 -43.78 -40.46 15.17
CA SER A 172 -43.54 -39.03 14.86
C SER A 172 -42.09 -38.83 14.35
N ALA A 173 -41.92 -38.82 13.03
CA ALA A 173 -40.63 -38.78 12.34
C ALA A 173 -40.17 -37.35 11.97
N GLU A 174 -40.37 -36.35 12.83
CA GLU A 174 -40.01 -34.95 12.51
C GLU A 174 -38.99 -34.30 13.46
N GLY A 175 -38.63 -34.92 14.59
CA GLY A 175 -37.72 -34.32 15.57
C GLY A 175 -36.22 -34.45 15.26
N THR A 176 -35.82 -35.43 14.46
CA THR A 176 -34.40 -35.78 14.24
C THR A 176 -33.77 -35.08 13.04
N ALA A 177 -34.56 -34.55 12.10
CA ALA A 177 -34.04 -33.85 10.92
C ALA A 177 -33.31 -32.54 11.26
N LEU A 178 -33.68 -31.89 12.37
CA LEU A 178 -33.06 -30.65 12.83
C LEU A 178 -31.71 -30.91 13.53
N LEU A 179 -31.54 -32.08 14.16
CA LEU A 179 -30.25 -32.50 14.72
C LEU A 179 -29.24 -32.88 13.63
N ASP A 180 -29.67 -33.58 12.58
CA ASP A 180 -28.76 -33.94 11.48
C ASP A 180 -28.22 -32.72 10.72
N LEU A 181 -29.00 -31.62 10.65
CA LEU A 181 -28.53 -30.35 10.09
C LEU A 181 -27.54 -29.59 10.98
N LEU A 182 -27.56 -29.82 12.30
CA LEU A 182 -26.66 -29.16 13.26
C LEU A 182 -25.32 -29.86 13.40
N PHE A 183 -25.23 -31.15 13.06
CA PHE A 183 -24.04 -31.99 13.26
C PHE A 183 -23.37 -32.50 11.97
N ASP A 184 -23.74 -31.96 10.80
CA ASP A 184 -23.00 -32.24 9.56
C ASP A 184 -21.57 -31.64 9.64
N GLU A 185 -20.59 -32.52 9.87
CA GLU A 185 -19.16 -32.22 10.05
C GLU A 185 -18.46 -31.66 8.79
N SER A 186 -19.18 -31.43 7.69
CA SER A 186 -18.61 -31.06 6.39
C SER A 186 -18.39 -29.55 6.18
N ARG A 187 -18.55 -28.68 7.19
CA ARG A 187 -18.33 -27.22 7.08
C ARG A 187 -17.52 -26.65 8.26
N PRO A 188 -16.50 -25.79 8.02
CA PRO A 188 -15.85 -25.08 9.11
C PRO A 188 -16.71 -23.89 9.54
N ALA A 189 -17.66 -24.12 10.45
CA ALA A 189 -18.37 -23.03 11.11
C ALA A 189 -17.56 -22.57 12.34
N ALA A 190 -16.78 -21.51 12.17
CA ALA A 190 -16.18 -20.78 13.28
C ALA A 190 -17.26 -19.98 14.03
N LEU A 191 -18.02 -20.64 14.91
CA LEU A 191 -18.85 -19.96 15.91
C LEU A 191 -17.99 -19.68 17.15
N VAL A 192 -17.35 -18.51 17.15
CA VAL A 192 -16.77 -17.93 18.36
C VAL A 192 -17.90 -17.22 19.11
N LEU A 193 -18.38 -17.82 20.20
CA LEU A 193 -19.26 -17.13 21.16
C LEU A 193 -18.45 -16.01 21.83
N ALA A 194 -18.92 -14.76 21.69
CA ALA A 194 -18.40 -13.63 22.45
C ALA A 194 -18.76 -13.79 23.95
N PRO A 195 -17.89 -13.37 24.89
CA PRO A 195 -18.22 -13.41 26.31
C PRO A 195 -19.34 -12.40 26.61
N LEU A 196 -20.44 -12.89 27.19
CA LEU A 196 -21.48 -12.04 27.78
C LEU A 196 -20.88 -11.28 28.98
N ALA A 197 -20.65 -9.97 28.82
CA ALA A 197 -20.38 -9.10 29.94
C ALA A 197 -21.66 -8.91 30.78
N PRO A 198 -21.59 -8.92 32.12
CA PRO A 198 -22.76 -8.70 32.96
C PRO A 198 -23.27 -7.27 32.79
N GLN A 199 -24.59 -7.14 32.60
CA GLN A 199 -25.27 -5.85 32.57
C GLN A 199 -25.02 -5.09 33.88
N ARG A 200 -24.46 -3.88 33.78
CA ARG A 200 -24.49 -2.91 34.87
C ARG A 200 -25.91 -2.36 34.98
N SER A 201 -26.53 -2.60 36.12
CA SER A 201 -27.75 -1.94 36.58
C SER A 201 -27.57 -0.42 36.52
N GLY A 202 -28.47 0.28 35.84
CA GLY A 202 -28.55 1.75 35.88
C GLY A 202 -29.05 2.24 37.25
N PRO A 203 -28.84 3.52 37.61
CA PRO A 203 -29.37 4.07 38.84
C PRO A 203 -30.89 4.22 38.76
N ASP A 204 -31.55 3.75 39.82
CA ASP A 204 -32.98 3.87 40.08
C ASP A 204 -33.34 5.35 40.26
N LEU A 205 -34.10 5.92 39.31
CA LEU A 205 -34.60 7.30 39.39
C LEU A 205 -35.89 7.30 40.23
N ASP A 206 -35.74 7.44 41.54
CA ASP A 206 -36.87 7.63 42.45
C ASP A 206 -37.50 9.01 42.21
N THR A 207 -38.54 9.03 41.38
CA THR A 207 -39.25 10.24 40.92
C THR A 207 -40.17 10.85 42.00
N ARG A 208 -40.15 10.31 43.22
CA ARG A 208 -40.97 10.77 44.35
C ARG A 208 -40.36 11.93 45.15
N ALA A 209 -39.12 12.30 44.88
CA ALA A 209 -38.41 13.38 45.60
C ALA A 209 -38.37 14.73 44.88
N THR A 210 -39.01 14.88 43.71
CA THR A 210 -39.05 16.17 43.00
C THR A 210 -40.10 17.10 43.64
N PRO A 211 -39.72 18.23 44.26
CA PRO A 211 -40.69 19.16 44.83
C PRO A 211 -41.44 19.88 43.72
N VAL A 212 -42.75 19.67 43.64
CA VAL A 212 -43.66 20.41 42.75
C VAL A 212 -43.90 21.79 43.37
N VAL A 213 -43.26 22.83 42.82
CA VAL A 213 -43.55 24.23 43.20
C VAL A 213 -44.87 24.65 42.57
N ARG A 214 -45.91 24.75 43.39
CA ARG A 214 -47.22 25.29 43.02
C ARG A 214 -47.10 26.81 42.89
N GLN A 215 -47.19 27.36 41.68
CA GLN A 215 -47.25 28.81 41.51
C GLN A 215 -48.59 29.34 42.05
N VAL A 216 -48.54 29.98 43.21
CA VAL A 216 -49.63 30.79 43.75
C VAL A 216 -49.39 32.22 43.30
N GLY A 217 -50.31 32.75 42.49
CA GLY A 217 -50.28 34.14 42.06
C GLY A 217 -50.59 35.07 43.21
N LEU A 218 -49.66 35.99 43.50
CA LEU A 218 -49.94 37.22 44.24
C LEU A 218 -49.13 38.36 43.61
N SER A 219 -49.88 39.27 43.00
CA SER A 219 -49.48 40.61 42.59
C SER A 219 -49.19 41.48 43.82
N TYR A 220 -47.95 41.89 44.04
CA TYR A 220 -47.57 43.14 44.75
C TYR A 220 -46.17 43.56 44.28
N GLY A 221 -45.98 44.86 44.07
CA GLY A 221 -44.82 45.48 43.41
C GLY A 221 -43.47 45.16 44.08
N LEU A 222 -42.46 44.93 43.25
CA LEU A 222 -41.09 44.62 43.67
C LEU A 222 -40.29 45.91 43.94
N ALA A 223 -39.42 45.83 44.95
CA ALA A 223 -38.49 46.89 45.35
C ALA A 223 -37.54 47.30 44.20
N PRO A 224 -37.08 48.57 44.15
CA PRO A 224 -36.29 49.12 43.04
C PRO A 224 -34.94 48.41 42.77
N GLU A 225 -34.43 47.60 43.70
CA GLU A 225 -33.21 46.81 43.50
C GLU A 225 -33.42 45.56 42.61
N LEU A 226 -34.65 45.07 42.46
CA LEU A 226 -34.96 43.94 41.56
C LEU A 226 -35.13 44.37 40.09
N GLU A 227 -35.30 45.66 39.80
CA GLU A 227 -35.31 46.17 38.42
C GLU A 227 -33.92 46.15 37.76
N LEU A 228 -32.83 46.10 38.55
CA LEU A 228 -31.46 46.00 38.02
C LEU A 228 -31.11 44.61 37.49
N THR A 229 -31.97 43.61 37.71
CA THR A 229 -31.86 42.25 37.15
C THR A 229 -32.90 42.00 36.04
N ARG A 230 -33.42 43.07 35.44
CA ARG A 230 -34.20 42.95 34.20
C ARG A 230 -33.24 42.53 33.08
N PRO A 231 -33.53 41.47 32.29
CA PRO A 231 -32.73 41.15 31.12
C PRO A 231 -32.59 42.41 30.27
N ALA A 232 -31.36 42.83 30.00
CA ALA A 232 -31.13 43.90 29.04
C ALA A 232 -31.84 43.51 27.74
N GLY A 233 -32.59 44.46 27.17
CA GLY A 233 -33.20 44.25 25.85
C GLY A 233 -32.15 43.84 24.82
N PRO A 234 -32.54 43.20 23.71
CA PRO A 234 -31.61 42.64 22.74
C PRO A 234 -30.52 43.64 22.37
N ARG A 235 -29.27 43.31 22.74
CA ARG A 235 -28.08 44.05 22.33
C ARG A 235 -27.90 43.87 20.83
N HIS A 236 -28.31 44.86 20.03
CA HIS A 236 -28.18 44.83 18.56
C HIS A 236 -26.71 44.92 18.10
N ASP A 237 -25.81 45.25 19.03
CA ASP A 237 -24.35 45.25 18.95
C ASP A 237 -23.73 43.84 19.09
N LEU A 238 -24.52 42.85 19.53
CA LEU A 238 -24.22 41.42 19.46
C LEU A 238 -25.10 40.74 18.41
N ALA A 239 -25.22 41.35 17.23
CA ALA A 239 -25.58 40.56 16.06
C ALA A 239 -24.46 39.52 15.90
N ALA A 240 -24.73 38.26 16.27
CA ALA A 240 -23.92 37.15 15.83
C ALA A 240 -23.69 37.36 14.34
N ALA A 241 -22.44 37.61 13.94
CA ALA A 241 -22.10 37.73 12.53
C ALA A 241 -22.81 36.57 11.83
N PRO A 242 -23.64 36.81 10.79
CA PRO A 242 -24.42 35.76 10.18
C PRO A 242 -23.44 34.62 9.92
N VAL A 243 -23.68 33.47 10.57
CA VAL A 243 -22.96 32.25 10.27
C VAL A 243 -23.38 31.97 8.85
N THR A 244 -22.58 32.44 7.89
CA THR A 244 -22.79 32.15 6.48
C THR A 244 -22.89 30.63 6.45
N PRO A 245 -24.03 30.04 6.04
CA PRO A 245 -24.08 28.61 5.87
C PRO A 245 -22.93 28.30 4.92
N VAL A 246 -21.92 27.58 5.41
CA VAL A 246 -20.84 27.10 4.55
C VAL A 246 -21.55 26.20 3.57
N VAL A 247 -21.74 26.69 2.35
CA VAL A 247 -22.31 25.92 1.26
C VAL A 247 -21.26 24.86 0.95
N VAL A 248 -21.34 23.73 1.63
CA VAL A 248 -20.53 22.55 1.35
C VAL A 248 -21.05 22.02 0.02
N ASP A 249 -20.26 22.17 -1.05
CA ASP A 249 -20.59 21.52 -2.31
C ASP A 249 -20.63 20.00 -2.04
N PRO A 250 -21.79 19.33 -2.20
CA PRO A 250 -21.93 17.90 -1.93
C PRO A 250 -21.07 17.03 -2.87
N ARG A 251 -20.46 17.65 -3.90
CA ARG A 251 -19.53 17.01 -4.83
C ARG A 251 -18.06 17.19 -4.45
N ALA A 252 -17.76 17.96 -3.41
CA ALA A 252 -16.39 18.14 -2.94
C ALA A 252 -16.05 17.13 -1.84
N ALA A 253 -14.78 16.71 -1.84
CA ALA A 253 -14.22 15.94 -0.74
C ALA A 253 -13.61 16.88 0.30
N GLU A 254 -13.70 16.50 1.57
CA GLU A 254 -13.01 17.21 2.66
C GLU A 254 -11.93 16.30 3.24
N ILE A 255 -10.70 16.81 3.29
CA ILE A 255 -9.55 16.13 3.88
C ILE A 255 -9.01 16.96 5.05
N GLU A 256 -8.50 16.26 6.05
CA GLU A 256 -7.79 16.83 7.19
C GLU A 256 -6.32 16.45 7.09
N LEU A 257 -5.40 17.41 7.10
CA LEU A 257 -3.97 17.15 7.15
C LEU A 257 -3.54 16.88 8.60
N GLY A 258 -2.39 16.21 8.79
CA GLY A 258 -1.87 15.88 10.11
C GLY A 258 -1.51 17.08 11.00
N ASP A 259 -1.52 18.30 10.45
CA ASP A 259 -1.40 19.56 11.18
C ASP A 259 -2.77 20.13 11.65
N GLY A 260 -3.86 19.42 11.38
CA GLY A 260 -5.23 19.82 11.68
C GLY A 260 -5.87 20.73 10.62
N GLN A 261 -5.19 21.01 9.50
CA GLN A 261 -5.77 21.85 8.45
C GLN A 261 -6.83 21.08 7.64
N HIS A 262 -8.03 21.64 7.55
CA HIS A 262 -9.11 21.13 6.70
C HIS A 262 -9.03 21.74 5.30
N ILE A 263 -9.08 20.89 4.27
CA ILE A 263 -8.99 21.31 2.87
C ILE A 263 -10.12 20.66 2.08
N THR A 264 -10.88 21.49 1.39
CA THR A 264 -11.93 21.06 0.46
C THR A 264 -11.35 20.91 -0.94
N ILE A 265 -11.60 19.76 -1.59
CA ILE A 265 -11.14 19.44 -2.93
C ILE A 265 -12.35 19.15 -3.82
N ALA A 266 -12.54 19.95 -4.87
CA ALA A 266 -13.68 19.82 -5.78
C ALA A 266 -13.44 18.85 -6.95
N ARG A 267 -12.21 18.82 -7.50
CA ARG A 267 -11.86 18.01 -8.68
C ARG A 267 -10.55 17.27 -8.48
N THR A 268 -9.44 17.98 -8.65
CA THR A 268 -8.11 17.38 -8.59
C THR A 268 -7.21 18.28 -7.76
N ALA A 269 -6.47 17.68 -6.82
CA ALA A 269 -5.46 18.36 -6.04
C ALA A 269 -4.10 17.66 -6.13
N LEU A 270 -3.03 18.45 -6.18
CA LEU A 270 -1.66 17.96 -6.05
C LEU A 270 -1.12 18.35 -4.67
N VAL A 271 -0.63 17.35 -3.94
CA VAL A 271 -0.14 17.51 -2.57
C VAL A 271 1.37 17.33 -2.54
N GLY A 272 2.08 18.22 -1.87
CA GLY A 272 3.52 18.10 -1.65
C GLY A 272 4.13 19.31 -0.96
N ARG A 273 5.45 19.33 -0.76
CA ARG A 273 6.13 20.45 -0.07
C ARG A 273 6.18 21.74 -0.88
N ASN A 274 6.18 21.61 -2.21
CA ASN A 274 6.20 22.71 -3.17
C ASN A 274 5.61 22.22 -4.51
N PRO A 275 4.30 21.94 -4.56
CA PRO A 275 3.66 21.41 -5.74
C PRO A 275 3.56 22.51 -6.80
N ALA A 276 3.78 22.13 -8.06
CA ALA A 276 3.63 23.01 -9.22
C ALA A 276 2.98 22.22 -10.37
N SER A 277 2.11 22.89 -11.12
CA SER A 277 1.40 22.34 -12.27
C SER A 277 1.06 23.45 -13.24
N ASP A 278 1.13 23.16 -14.54
CA ASP A 278 0.67 24.05 -15.62
C ASP A 278 -0.84 23.86 -15.91
N ALA A 279 -1.45 22.79 -15.37
CA ALA A 279 -2.88 22.53 -15.46
C ALA A 279 -3.66 23.19 -14.32
N ASP A 280 -4.93 23.51 -14.56
CA ASP A 280 -5.89 24.02 -13.56
C ASP A 280 -6.27 22.93 -12.55
N VAL A 281 -5.40 22.74 -11.55
CA VAL A 281 -5.55 21.82 -10.42
C VAL A 281 -5.23 22.53 -9.12
N GLN A 282 -5.89 22.12 -8.03
CA GLN A 282 -5.67 22.70 -6.73
C GLN A 282 -4.30 22.29 -6.19
N LEU A 283 -3.51 23.24 -5.70
CA LEU A 283 -2.17 22.98 -5.16
C LEU A 283 -2.22 23.02 -3.64
N VAL A 284 -1.96 21.88 -3.01
CA VAL A 284 -1.95 21.73 -1.55
C VAL A 284 -0.51 21.62 -1.07
N ARG A 285 -0.04 22.70 -0.44
CA ARG A 285 1.30 22.75 0.12
C ARG A 285 1.30 22.16 1.53
N VAL A 286 2.16 21.17 1.75
CA VAL A 286 2.38 20.53 3.05
C VAL A 286 3.64 21.10 3.70
N VAL A 287 3.54 21.51 4.95
CA VAL A 287 4.68 21.97 5.75
C VAL A 287 5.39 20.75 6.33
N ASP A 288 6.59 20.46 5.82
CA ASP A 288 7.40 19.33 6.24
C ASP A 288 8.84 19.77 6.50
N PRO A 289 9.19 20.05 7.77
CA PRO A 289 10.53 20.48 8.17
C PRO A 289 11.60 19.42 7.89
N ALA A 290 11.25 18.13 7.96
CA ALA A 290 12.16 17.01 7.78
C ALA A 290 12.51 16.76 6.30
N ARG A 291 11.81 17.43 5.36
CA ARG A 291 11.95 17.24 3.90
C ARG A 291 11.72 15.80 3.44
N SER A 292 10.90 15.05 4.17
CA SER A 292 10.40 13.71 3.86
C SER A 292 9.36 13.70 2.71
N VAL A 293 8.76 14.84 2.39
CA VAL A 293 7.74 15.02 1.35
C VAL A 293 8.39 15.55 0.06
N SER A 294 8.10 14.89 -1.07
CA SER A 294 8.52 15.34 -2.41
C SER A 294 7.88 16.69 -2.80
N LYS A 295 8.46 17.39 -3.79
CA LYS A 295 7.90 18.65 -4.32
C LYS A 295 6.42 18.51 -4.66
N THR A 296 6.12 17.49 -5.48
CA THR A 296 4.79 16.93 -5.70
C THR A 296 4.86 15.47 -5.27
N HIS A 297 4.11 15.09 -4.23
CA HIS A 297 4.19 13.76 -3.61
C HIS A 297 3.07 12.85 -4.11
N LEU A 298 1.83 13.33 -4.06
CA LEU A 298 0.65 12.57 -4.45
C LEU A 298 -0.38 13.47 -5.13
N GLN A 299 -1.28 12.84 -5.87
CA GLN A 299 -2.44 13.46 -6.49
C GLN A 299 -3.70 12.89 -5.84
N ILE A 300 -4.66 13.75 -5.58
CA ILE A 300 -5.99 13.41 -5.10
C ILE A 300 -6.97 13.76 -6.21
N GLY A 301 -7.82 12.81 -6.58
CA GLY A 301 -8.92 13.03 -7.51
C GLY A 301 -10.25 12.78 -6.83
N VAL A 302 -11.20 13.67 -7.11
CA VAL A 302 -12.57 13.64 -6.63
C VAL A 302 -13.46 13.44 -7.84
N GLU A 303 -14.16 12.32 -7.85
CA GLU A 303 -15.08 11.92 -8.91
C GLU A 303 -16.46 11.62 -8.30
N PRO A 304 -17.52 11.56 -9.13
CA PRO A 304 -18.86 11.18 -8.64
C PRO A 304 -18.88 9.81 -7.95
N GLY A 305 -17.99 8.89 -8.33
CA GLY A 305 -17.83 7.57 -7.72
C GLY A 305 -16.93 7.53 -6.48
N GLY A 306 -16.55 8.69 -5.92
CA GLY A 306 -15.74 8.81 -4.71
C GLY A 306 -14.34 9.37 -4.94
N VAL A 307 -13.52 9.30 -3.89
CA VAL A 307 -12.17 9.89 -3.86
C VAL A 307 -11.13 8.82 -4.16
N TRP A 308 -10.11 9.17 -4.92
CA TRP A 308 -8.94 8.35 -5.14
C TRP A 308 -7.66 9.14 -4.94
N ILE A 309 -6.58 8.43 -4.67
CA ILE A 309 -5.23 8.99 -4.64
C ILE A 309 -4.30 8.22 -5.56
N ALA A 310 -3.27 8.90 -6.06
CA ALA A 310 -2.18 8.28 -6.80
C ALA A 310 -0.85 8.88 -6.36
N ASP A 311 0.15 8.03 -6.12
CA ASP A 311 1.51 8.49 -5.82
C ASP A 311 2.18 9.04 -7.09
N ARG A 312 2.79 10.22 -7.01
CA ARG A 312 3.40 10.90 -8.18
C ARG A 312 4.91 10.65 -8.29
N GLY A 313 5.37 9.47 -7.87
CA GLY A 313 6.78 9.10 -7.92
C GLY A 313 7.54 9.61 -6.70
N SER A 314 6.92 9.56 -5.52
CA SER A 314 7.54 10.05 -4.29
C SER A 314 8.77 9.23 -3.89
N THR A 315 9.71 9.86 -3.18
CA THR A 315 10.94 9.16 -2.74
C THR A 315 10.66 8.21 -1.58
N ASN A 316 9.76 8.60 -0.68
CA ASN A 316 9.48 7.87 0.57
C ASN A 316 8.25 6.96 0.47
N GLY A 317 7.48 7.06 -0.60
CA GLY A 317 6.28 6.26 -0.83
C GLY A 317 5.06 6.81 -0.10
N THR A 318 3.90 6.33 -0.55
CA THR A 318 2.58 6.62 0.02
C THR A 318 1.91 5.32 0.46
N VAL A 319 1.33 5.30 1.65
CA VAL A 319 0.57 4.16 2.19
C VAL A 319 -0.80 4.63 2.63
N VAL A 320 -1.84 3.90 2.24
CA VAL A 320 -3.23 4.13 2.65
C VAL A 320 -3.57 3.12 3.72
N THR A 321 -3.99 3.60 4.88
CA THR A 321 -4.61 2.79 5.94
C THR A 321 -6.12 2.97 5.84
N LEU A 322 -6.82 1.89 5.52
CA LEU A 322 -8.28 1.85 5.48
C LEU A 322 -8.88 1.88 6.90
N PRO A 323 -10.18 2.20 7.05
CA PRO A 323 -10.83 2.24 8.36
C PRO A 323 -10.85 0.89 9.10
N ASP A 324 -10.72 -0.23 8.37
CA ASP A 324 -10.61 -1.60 8.91
C ASP A 324 -9.18 -1.95 9.36
N GLY A 325 -8.23 -1.01 9.23
CA GLY A 325 -6.82 -1.19 9.57
C GLY A 325 -5.98 -1.81 8.45
N ALA A 326 -6.57 -2.21 7.33
CA ALA A 326 -5.82 -2.74 6.20
C ALA A 326 -4.92 -1.66 5.59
N GLN A 327 -3.67 -2.02 5.25
CA GLN A 327 -2.72 -1.09 4.64
C GLN A 327 -2.48 -1.44 3.17
N VAL A 328 -2.62 -0.43 2.30
CA VAL A 328 -2.39 -0.53 0.87
C VAL A 328 -1.25 0.41 0.49
N VAL A 329 -0.16 -0.17 0.00
CA VAL A 329 0.97 0.61 -0.53
C VAL A 329 0.61 1.13 -1.92
N CYS A 330 0.58 2.44 -2.08
CA CYS A 330 0.32 3.07 -3.37
C CYS A 330 1.56 2.98 -4.25
N ARG A 331 1.43 2.29 -5.40
CA ARG A 331 2.47 2.35 -6.43
C ARG A 331 2.35 3.65 -7.20
N VAL A 332 3.45 4.02 -7.84
CA VAL A 332 3.53 5.21 -8.69
C VAL A 332 2.48 5.15 -9.79
N ASP A 333 1.69 6.22 -9.88
CA ASP A 333 0.56 6.43 -10.79
C ASP A 333 -0.59 5.41 -10.65
N GLN A 334 -0.56 4.57 -9.62
CA GLN A 334 -1.66 3.67 -9.32
C GLN A 334 -2.73 4.42 -8.53
N GLN A 335 -3.94 4.46 -9.08
CA GLN A 335 -5.10 4.99 -8.37
C GLN A 335 -5.57 4.00 -7.30
N VAL A 336 -5.64 4.48 -6.06
CA VAL A 336 -6.19 3.74 -4.91
C VAL A 336 -7.41 4.52 -4.42
N ARG A 337 -8.56 3.85 -4.39
CA ARG A 337 -9.82 4.44 -3.89
C ARG A 337 -9.75 4.58 -2.38
N LEU A 338 -10.12 5.75 -1.87
CA LEU A 338 -10.23 6.04 -0.45
C LEU A 338 -11.68 5.86 0.01
N ARG A 339 -11.85 5.30 1.20
CA ARG A 339 -13.11 5.33 1.93
C ARG A 339 -13.08 6.44 2.98
N VAL A 340 -14.23 7.00 3.32
CA VAL A 340 -14.32 7.96 4.43
C VAL A 340 -13.72 7.35 5.70
N GLY A 341 -12.89 8.12 6.40
CA GLY A 341 -12.12 7.68 7.56
C GLY A 341 -10.74 7.07 7.24
N SER A 342 -10.39 6.85 5.96
CA SER A 342 -9.06 6.35 5.59
C SER A 342 -7.98 7.39 5.89
N THR A 343 -6.83 6.94 6.37
CA THR A 343 -5.64 7.77 6.63
C THR A 343 -4.55 7.43 5.63
N VAL A 344 -4.04 8.44 4.95
CA VAL A 344 -2.95 8.33 3.98
C VAL A 344 -1.69 8.89 4.62
N THR A 345 -0.67 8.05 4.77
CA THR A 345 0.65 8.43 5.27
C THR A 345 1.62 8.57 4.11
N PHE A 346 2.35 9.70 4.06
CA PHE A 346 3.27 10.04 2.98
C PHE A 346 4.48 10.79 3.55
N GLY A 347 5.67 10.20 3.44
CA GLY A 347 6.80 10.65 4.26
C GLY A 347 6.47 10.58 5.75
N ASP A 348 6.73 11.66 6.48
CA ASP A 348 6.39 11.79 7.91
C ASP A 348 5.05 12.52 8.14
N CYS A 349 4.34 12.86 7.07
CA CYS A 349 3.05 13.53 7.12
C CYS A 349 1.91 12.53 6.93
N SER A 350 0.72 12.92 7.37
CA SER A 350 -0.51 12.18 7.13
C SER A 350 -1.63 13.11 6.68
N LEU A 351 -2.60 12.54 6.00
CA LEU A 351 -3.90 13.16 5.74
C LEU A 351 -5.00 12.13 5.96
N ARG A 352 -6.19 12.59 6.32
CA ARG A 352 -7.36 11.75 6.57
C ARG A 352 -8.53 12.23 5.74
N LEU A 353 -9.26 11.29 5.14
CA LEU A 353 -10.47 11.61 4.40
C LEU A 353 -11.65 11.76 5.37
N ILE A 354 -12.22 12.95 5.49
CA ILE A 354 -13.33 13.27 6.39
C ILE A 354 -14.68 13.15 5.70
N ARG A 355 -14.78 13.66 4.46
CA ARG A 355 -15.98 13.58 3.64
C ARG A 355 -15.63 13.21 2.20
N ALA A 356 -16.45 12.36 1.59
CA ALA A 356 -16.40 12.05 0.17
C ALA A 356 -17.68 12.55 -0.53
N PRO A 357 -17.62 12.87 -1.82
CA PRO A 357 -18.81 13.26 -2.58
C PRO A 357 -19.88 12.16 -2.51
N GLY A 358 -21.13 12.56 -2.25
CA GLY A 358 -22.28 11.65 -2.17
C GLY A 358 -22.43 10.86 -0.87
N ASN A 359 -21.51 11.00 0.10
CA ASN A 359 -21.67 10.45 1.45
C ASN A 359 -22.12 11.58 2.40
N ASP A 360 -23.40 11.93 2.36
CA ASP A 360 -24.00 12.70 3.46
C ASP A 360 -24.34 11.73 4.60
N PRO A 361 -23.84 11.95 5.83
CA PRO A 361 -24.22 11.14 7.00
C PRO A 361 -25.66 11.42 7.49
N MET A 362 -26.47 12.17 6.73
CA MET A 362 -27.80 12.68 7.10
C MET A 362 -28.86 12.45 6.02
N ALA A 363 -28.66 11.48 5.12
CA ALA A 363 -29.68 11.03 4.16
C ALA A 363 -30.27 9.67 4.55
#